data_AF-A0A1I6SKW7-F1
#
_entry.id   AF-A0A1I6SKW7-F1
#
_cell.length_a   1.000
_cell.length_b   1.000
_cell.length_c   1.000
_cell.angle_alpha   90.00
_cell.angle_beta   90.00
_cell.angle_gamma   90.00
#
_symmetry.space_group_name_H-M   'P 1'
#
loop_
_entity.id
_entity.type
_entity.pdbx_description
1 polymer ?
#
loop_
_entity_poly.entity_id
_entity_poly.type
_entity_poly.pdbx_seq_one_letter_code
_entity_poly.pdbx_strand_id
1 'polypeptide(L)'
;MSQPGWKGYSPLYVQFLYHFNVDRDYFECHEVLEELWMEEGREPLFQGLLQVAVALYHHRNDNENGARKLLKGALEKLVDYPKDALGIDLDQLRTDAATYLEQLERSTSTHPYLFHHLNIKILDSQLDSLVGKIITNHRSDIEDM
;
A
#
# COMPACT_ATOMS: atom_id res chain seq x y z
N MET A 1 -26.31 -3.73 6.91
CA MET A 1 -26.29 -2.47 6.14
C MET A 1 -25.20 -2.62 5.11
N SER A 2 -25.56 -2.81 3.85
CA SER A 2 -24.60 -3.11 2.78
C SER A 2 -24.17 -1.81 2.11
N GLN A 3 -22.84 -1.59 2.02
CA GLN A 3 -22.22 -0.49 1.28
C GLN A 3 -22.64 -0.51 -0.20
N PRO A 4 -22.74 0.65 -0.88
CA PRO A 4 -23.23 0.72 -2.25
C PRO A 4 -22.20 0.14 -3.24
N GLY A 5 -22.63 -0.87 -4.00
CA GLY A 5 -22.43 -0.88 -5.45
C GLY A 5 -21.04 -1.08 -6.07
N TRP A 6 -20.02 -1.65 -5.42
CA TRP A 6 -18.84 -2.11 -6.17
C TRP A 6 -19.09 -3.47 -6.80
N LYS A 7 -19.39 -3.49 -8.11
CA LYS A 7 -19.27 -4.71 -8.92
C LYS A 7 -17.78 -4.94 -9.22
N GLY A 8 -17.05 -5.46 -8.24
CA GLY A 8 -15.62 -5.82 -8.35
C GLY A 8 -14.65 -4.70 -7.95
N TYR A 9 -13.37 -5.05 -7.92
CA TYR A 9 -12.26 -4.15 -7.57
C TYR A 9 -11.73 -3.41 -8.80
N SER A 10 -11.36 -2.12 -8.64
CA SER A 10 -10.69 -1.37 -9.71
C SER A 10 -9.40 -2.08 -10.15
N PRO A 11 -9.11 -2.20 -11.46
CA PRO A 11 -7.84 -2.73 -11.94
C PRO A 11 -6.62 -2.00 -11.38
N LEU A 12 -6.72 -0.69 -11.15
CA LEU A 12 -5.65 0.12 -10.55
C LEU A 12 -5.39 -0.28 -9.10
N TYR A 13 -6.44 -0.60 -8.34
CA TYR A 13 -6.29 -1.10 -6.98
C TYR A 13 -5.64 -2.49 -6.93
N VAL A 14 -6.00 -3.37 -7.86
CA VAL A 14 -5.37 -4.69 -7.97
C VAL A 14 -3.89 -4.56 -8.33
N GLN A 15 -3.55 -3.68 -9.28
CA GLN A 15 -2.17 -3.37 -9.66
C GLN A 15 -1.38 -2.77 -8.48
N PHE A 16 -1.98 -1.83 -7.74
CA PHE A 16 -1.37 -1.28 -6.53
C PHE A 16 -0.95 -2.38 -5.54
N LEU A 17 -1.84 -3.34 -5.26
CA LEU A 17 -1.54 -4.45 -4.35
C LEU A 17 -0.47 -5.39 -4.91
N TYR A 18 -0.48 -5.65 -6.22
CA TYR A 18 0.57 -6.40 -6.88
C TYR A 18 1.93 -5.70 -6.69
N HIS A 19 2.02 -4.41 -7.03
CA HIS A 19 3.26 -3.67 -6.92
C HIS A 19 3.74 -3.57 -5.46
N PHE A 20 2.81 -3.38 -4.53
CA PHE A 20 3.14 -3.24 -3.11
C PHE A 20 3.68 -4.56 -2.52
N ASN A 21 3.03 -5.69 -2.81
CA ASN A 21 3.29 -6.98 -2.18
C ASN A 21 4.26 -7.88 -2.94
N VAL A 22 4.31 -7.79 -4.27
CA VAL A 22 4.99 -8.77 -5.13
C VAL A 22 6.31 -8.23 -5.65
N ASP A 23 6.29 -7.27 -6.56
CA ASP A 23 7.52 -6.74 -7.19
C ASP A 23 8.22 -5.66 -6.34
N ARG A 24 7.52 -5.10 -5.35
CA ARG A 24 7.99 -4.04 -4.45
C ARG A 24 8.34 -2.76 -5.18
N ASP A 25 7.64 -2.45 -6.26
CA ASP A 25 7.77 -1.18 -6.98
C ASP A 25 6.86 -0.11 -6.38
N TYR A 26 7.41 0.65 -5.44
CA TYR A 26 6.66 1.74 -4.80
C TYR A 26 6.51 2.99 -5.67
N PHE A 27 7.25 3.08 -6.78
CA PHE A 27 7.02 4.13 -7.77
C PHE A 27 5.78 3.78 -8.60
N GLU A 28 5.66 2.53 -9.07
CA GLU A 28 4.44 2.09 -9.75
C GLU A 28 3.22 2.11 -8.83
N CYS A 29 3.38 1.80 -7.52
CA CYS A 29 2.32 2.04 -6.54
C CYS A 29 1.82 3.50 -6.53
N HIS A 30 2.71 4.47 -6.73
CA HIS A 30 2.35 5.88 -6.77
C HIS A 30 1.49 6.17 -7.99
N GLU A 31 1.95 5.79 -9.17
CA GLU A 31 1.27 6.09 -10.44
C GLU A 31 -0.16 5.53 -10.45
N VAL A 32 -0.31 4.22 -10.19
CA VAL A 32 -1.63 3.57 -10.31
C VAL A 32 -2.60 4.02 -9.22
N LEU A 33 -2.12 4.33 -8.01
CA LEU A 33 -2.99 4.70 -6.91
C LEU A 33 -3.30 6.20 -6.89
N GLU A 34 -2.43 7.05 -7.42
CA GLU A 34 -2.74 8.46 -7.68
C GLU A 34 -3.85 8.57 -8.73
N GLU A 35 -3.78 7.79 -9.82
CA GLU A 35 -4.84 7.73 -10.83
C GLU A 35 -6.17 7.32 -10.18
N LEU A 36 -6.20 6.22 -9.43
CA LEU A 36 -7.41 5.77 -8.75
C LEU A 36 -7.95 6.80 -7.75
N TRP A 37 -7.06 7.41 -6.96
CA TRP A 37 -7.44 8.45 -6.01
C TRP A 37 -8.12 9.63 -6.70
N MET A 38 -7.64 10.03 -7.87
CA MET A 38 -8.24 11.09 -8.67
C MET A 38 -9.60 10.69 -9.27
N GLU A 39 -9.74 9.45 -9.76
CA GLU A 39 -10.99 8.91 -10.29
C GLU A 39 -12.10 8.79 -9.23
N GLU A 40 -11.74 8.40 -8.02
CA GLU A 40 -12.66 8.18 -6.90
C GLU A 40 -12.97 9.48 -6.11
N GLY A 41 -12.84 10.64 -6.75
CA GLY A 41 -13.20 11.93 -6.16
C GLY A 41 -12.30 12.36 -5.00
N ARG A 42 -11.05 11.91 -4.99
CA ARG A 42 -10.04 12.17 -3.96
C ARG A 42 -10.37 11.61 -2.58
N GLU A 43 -10.93 10.42 -2.56
CA GLU A 43 -11.27 9.69 -1.35
C GLU A 43 -10.03 9.51 -0.40
N PRO A 44 -10.10 9.90 0.89
CA PRO A 44 -8.94 9.89 1.79
C PRO A 44 -8.30 8.52 2.08
N LEU A 45 -9.04 7.41 1.98
CA LEU A 45 -8.54 6.03 2.12
C LEU A 45 -7.48 5.73 1.07
N PHE A 46 -7.75 6.04 -0.21
CA PHE A 46 -6.78 5.84 -1.29
C PHE A 46 -5.55 6.73 -1.09
N GLN A 47 -5.75 7.98 -0.67
CA GLN A 47 -4.63 8.85 -0.32
C GLN A 47 -3.80 8.29 0.85
N GLY A 48 -4.43 7.69 1.86
CA GLY A 48 -3.74 7.06 2.98
C GLY A 48 -2.88 5.88 2.52
N LEU A 49 -3.42 4.99 1.70
CA LEU A 49 -2.68 3.86 1.10
C LEU A 49 -1.52 4.33 0.22
N LEU A 50 -1.73 5.37 -0.59
CA LEU A 50 -0.70 6.01 -1.42
C LEU A 50 0.43 6.54 -0.54
N GLN A 51 0.10 7.23 0.54
CA GLN A 51 1.10 7.76 1.47
C GLN A 51 1.92 6.66 2.15
N VAL A 52 1.36 5.48 2.43
CA VAL A 52 2.15 4.33 2.93
C VAL A 52 3.18 3.88 1.89
N ALA A 53 2.77 3.66 0.64
CA ALA A 53 3.70 3.22 -0.42
C ALA A 53 4.81 4.26 -0.67
N VAL A 54 4.45 5.53 -0.78
CA VAL A 54 5.41 6.61 -1.01
C VAL A 54 6.33 6.78 0.22
N ALA A 55 5.86 6.55 1.44
CA ALA A 55 6.74 6.57 2.61
C ALA A 55 7.83 5.49 2.54
N LEU A 56 7.49 4.28 2.07
CA LEU A 56 8.46 3.20 1.88
C LEU A 56 9.43 3.52 0.75
N TYR A 57 8.98 4.15 -0.34
CA TYR A 57 9.85 4.68 -1.39
C TYR A 57 10.86 5.71 -0.83
N HIS A 58 10.39 6.64 0.00
CA HIS A 58 11.25 7.64 0.64
C HIS A 58 12.29 7.00 1.55
N HIS A 59 11.91 6.03 2.40
CA HIS A 59 12.88 5.37 3.27
C HIS A 59 13.90 4.54 2.47
N ARG A 60 13.46 3.84 1.41
CA ARG A 60 14.37 3.10 0.51
C ARG A 60 15.45 4.00 -0.10
N ASN A 61 15.15 5.28 -0.31
CA ASN A 61 16.04 6.28 -0.90
C ASN A 61 16.67 7.21 0.15
N ASP A 62 16.91 6.70 1.37
CA ASP A 62 17.56 7.41 2.47
C ASP A 62 16.87 8.73 2.92
N ASN A 63 15.59 8.90 2.57
CA ASN A 63 14.80 10.07 2.94
C ASN A 63 13.84 9.75 4.11
N GLU A 64 14.42 9.49 5.28
CA GLU A 64 13.66 9.18 6.51
C GLU A 64 12.71 10.31 6.93
N ASN A 65 13.07 11.57 6.70
CA ASN A 65 12.22 12.73 7.03
C ASN A 65 10.92 12.71 6.21
N GLY A 66 11.04 12.44 4.91
CA GLY A 66 9.88 12.27 4.02
C GLY A 66 9.03 11.07 4.42
N ALA A 67 9.66 9.94 4.72
CA ALA A 67 8.98 8.72 5.17
C ALA A 67 8.15 8.98 6.45
N ARG A 68 8.74 9.62 7.47
CA ARG A 68 8.04 9.97 8.72
C ARG A 68 6.83 10.86 8.48
N LYS A 69 6.97 11.90 7.65
CA LYS A 69 5.88 12.83 7.33
C LYS A 69 4.72 12.10 6.65
N LEU A 70 5.01 11.23 5.70
CA LEU A 70 4.00 10.50 4.95
C LEU A 70 3.31 9.43 5.78
N LEU A 71 4.04 8.68 6.62
CA LEU A 71 3.43 7.71 7.54
C LEU A 71 2.46 8.36 8.53
N LYS A 72 2.81 9.54 9.09
CA LYS A 72 1.91 10.30 9.95
C LYS A 72 0.62 10.66 9.22
N GLY A 73 0.75 11.25 8.03
CA GLY A 73 -0.40 11.63 7.21
C GLY A 73 -1.25 10.43 6.77
N ALA A 74 -0.62 9.27 6.53
CA ALA A 74 -1.31 8.03 6.20
C ALA A 74 -2.16 7.56 7.38
N LEU A 75 -1.57 7.42 8.57
CA LEU A 75 -2.27 6.97 9.77
C LEU A 75 -3.45 7.87 10.13
N GLU A 76 -3.30 9.19 10.00
CA GLU A 76 -4.39 10.16 10.19
C GLU A 76 -5.57 9.94 9.23
N LYS A 77 -5.31 9.51 7.99
CA LYS A 77 -6.38 9.24 7.02
C LYS A 77 -7.02 7.88 7.24
N LEU A 78 -6.22 6.87 7.58
CA LEU A 78 -6.69 5.48 7.67
C LEU A 78 -7.45 5.17 8.98
N VAL A 79 -7.34 6.03 10.01
CA VAL A 79 -7.87 5.75 11.35
C VAL A 79 -9.40 5.56 11.39
N ASP A 80 -10.14 6.34 10.60
CA ASP A 80 -11.61 6.36 10.66
C ASP A 80 -12.28 5.28 9.78
N TYR A 81 -11.50 4.53 9.01
CA TYR A 81 -12.01 3.49 8.12
C TYR A 81 -12.19 2.14 8.82
N PRO A 82 -13.15 1.31 8.38
CA PRO A 82 -13.32 -0.05 8.87
C PRO A 82 -12.03 -0.87 8.77
N LYS A 83 -11.79 -1.73 9.76
CA LYS A 83 -10.60 -2.60 9.83
C LYS A 83 -10.39 -3.52 8.62
N ASP A 84 -11.46 -3.79 7.87
CA ASP A 84 -11.55 -4.68 6.73
C ASP A 84 -11.95 -3.94 5.44
N ALA A 85 -11.77 -2.62 5.41
CA ALA A 85 -12.08 -1.81 4.23
C ALA A 85 -11.27 -2.29 3.00
N LEU A 86 -11.88 -2.16 1.82
CA LEU A 86 -11.30 -2.54 0.52
C LEU A 86 -10.85 -4.01 0.41
N GLY A 87 -11.37 -4.92 1.25
CA GLY A 87 -11.02 -6.34 1.19
C GLY A 87 -9.62 -6.66 1.70
N ILE A 88 -8.99 -5.75 2.44
CA ILE A 88 -7.66 -5.91 3.05
C ILE A 88 -7.74 -5.81 4.58
N ASP A 89 -6.72 -6.31 5.27
CA ASP A 89 -6.55 -6.15 6.71
C ASP A 89 -5.97 -4.77 7.00
N LEU A 90 -6.82 -3.75 6.94
CA LEU A 90 -6.43 -2.36 7.15
C LEU A 90 -5.92 -2.13 8.57
N ASP A 91 -6.43 -2.88 9.55
CA ASP A 91 -5.95 -2.79 10.92
C ASP A 91 -4.51 -3.27 11.09
N GLN A 92 -4.17 -4.38 10.43
CA GLN A 92 -2.78 -4.84 10.38
C GLN A 92 -1.88 -3.81 9.69
N LEU A 93 -2.31 -3.23 8.55
CA LEU A 93 -1.53 -2.21 7.85
C LEU A 93 -1.29 -0.97 8.72
N ARG A 94 -2.31 -0.49 9.45
CA ARG A 94 -2.16 0.62 10.39
C ARG A 94 -1.18 0.29 11.50
N THR A 95 -1.27 -0.91 12.06
CA THR A 95 -0.36 -1.38 13.13
C THR A 95 1.09 -1.43 12.65
N ASP A 96 1.30 -1.98 11.46
CA ASP A 96 2.63 -2.12 10.85
C ASP A 96 3.21 -0.74 10.50
N ALA A 97 2.41 0.14 9.90
CA ALA A 97 2.82 1.52 9.58
C ALA A 97 3.13 2.36 10.83
N ALA A 98 2.36 2.20 11.91
CA ALA A 98 2.63 2.88 13.18
C ALA A 98 3.92 2.38 13.83
N THR A 99 4.16 1.07 13.80
CA THR A 99 5.40 0.46 14.29
C THR A 99 6.60 0.95 13.46
N TYR A 100 6.47 0.99 12.14
CA TYR A 100 7.49 1.52 11.24
C TYR A 100 7.84 2.97 11.54
N LEU A 101 6.81 3.81 11.74
CA LEU A 101 6.99 5.21 12.11
C LEU A 101 7.71 5.35 13.45
N GLU A 102 7.31 4.59 14.47
CA GLU A 102 7.94 4.62 15.78
C GLU A 102 9.43 4.26 15.69
N GLN A 103 9.78 3.24 14.91
CA GLN A 103 11.18 2.84 14.73
C GLN A 103 11.98 3.91 13.98
N LEU A 104 11.42 4.54 12.94
CA LEU A 104 12.04 5.69 12.28
C LEU A 104 12.25 6.87 13.23
N GLU A 105 11.34 7.12 14.14
CA GLU A 105 11.47 8.20 15.15
C GLU A 105 12.52 7.89 16.22
N ARG A 106 12.79 6.61 16.48
CA ARG A 106 13.85 6.14 17.39
C ARG A 106 15.20 5.96 16.67
N SER A 107 15.23 5.99 15.33
CA SER A 107 16.44 5.87 14.52
C SER A 107 17.45 6.95 14.89
N THR A 108 18.72 6.56 15.03
CA THR A 108 19.84 7.47 15.29
C THR A 108 21.03 7.10 14.42
N SER A 109 22.00 8.01 14.26
CA SER A 109 23.22 7.71 13.49
C SER A 109 24.02 6.51 14.02
N THR A 110 23.90 6.18 15.31
CA THR A 110 24.57 5.04 15.95
C THR A 110 23.72 3.77 16.00
N HIS A 111 22.41 3.89 15.77
CA HIS A 111 21.47 2.78 15.73
C HIS A 111 20.42 3.07 14.64
N PRO A 112 20.81 2.90 13.37
CA PRO A 112 19.93 3.22 12.25
C PRO A 112 18.81 2.19 12.13
N TYR A 113 17.60 2.64 11.86
CA TYR A 113 16.52 1.76 11.45
C TYR A 113 16.67 1.44 9.96
N LEU A 114 16.86 0.17 9.63
CA LEU A 114 17.05 -0.24 8.24
C LEU A 114 15.72 -0.41 7.52
N PHE A 115 15.72 -0.03 6.24
CA PHE A 115 14.59 -0.26 5.36
C PHE A 115 14.19 -1.75 5.33
N HIS A 116 12.89 -1.99 5.42
CA HIS A 116 12.25 -3.26 5.10
C HIS A 116 10.88 -2.99 4.47
N HIS A 117 10.35 -4.00 3.79
CA HIS A 117 9.04 -3.94 3.14
C HIS A 117 7.92 -4.21 4.15
N LEU A 118 6.80 -3.51 3.98
CA LEU A 118 5.52 -3.90 4.59
C LEU A 118 4.74 -4.82 3.66
N ASN A 119 3.74 -5.53 4.20
CA ASN A 119 2.81 -6.33 3.42
C ASN A 119 1.37 -5.90 3.71
N ILE A 120 0.58 -5.76 2.65
CA ILE A 120 -0.87 -5.59 2.78
C ILE A 120 -1.50 -6.98 2.72
N LYS A 121 -2.04 -7.44 3.84
CA LYS A 121 -2.73 -8.72 3.90
C LYS A 121 -4.10 -8.60 3.23
N ILE A 122 -4.33 -9.40 2.20
CA ILE A 122 -5.61 -9.48 1.50
C ILE A 122 -6.53 -10.44 2.26
N LEU A 123 -7.76 -9.99 2.55
CA LEU A 123 -8.78 -10.78 3.24
C LEU A 123 -9.80 -11.37 2.27
N ASP A 124 -10.10 -10.65 1.20
CA ASP A 124 -11.09 -11.05 0.20
C ASP A 124 -10.47 -12.01 -0.83
N SER A 125 -11.05 -13.21 -0.95
CA SER A 125 -10.55 -14.24 -1.88
C SER A 125 -10.66 -13.88 -3.36
N GLN A 126 -11.63 -13.04 -3.75
CA GLN A 126 -11.74 -12.56 -5.13
C GLN A 126 -10.61 -11.59 -5.43
N LEU A 127 -10.32 -10.67 -4.50
CA LEU A 127 -9.19 -9.74 -4.63
C LEU A 127 -7.86 -10.49 -4.71
N ASP A 128 -7.65 -11.47 -3.83
CA ASP A 128 -6.44 -12.30 -3.82
C ASP A 128 -6.26 -13.04 -5.16
N SER A 129 -7.35 -13.61 -5.70
CA SER A 129 -7.34 -14.25 -7.02
C SER A 129 -7.01 -13.28 -8.15
N LEU A 130 -7.50 -12.03 -8.10
CA LEU A 130 -7.19 -11.01 -9.11
C LEU A 130 -5.71 -10.64 -9.10
N VAL A 131 -5.12 -10.43 -7.92
CA VAL A 131 -3.67 -10.18 -7.78
C VAL A 131 -2.87 -11.39 -8.26
N GLY A 132 -3.29 -12.61 -7.90
CA GLY A 132 -2.63 -13.85 -8.33
C GLY A 132 -2.60 -14.06 -9.85
N LYS A 133 -3.59 -13.54 -10.59
CA LYS A 133 -3.59 -13.59 -12.06
C LYS A 133 -2.51 -12.71 -12.68
N ILE A 134 -2.22 -11.54 -12.09
CA ILE A 134 -1.13 -10.67 -12.57
C ILE A 134 0.22 -11.40 -12.45
N ILE A 135 0.44 -12.10 -11.34
CA ILE A 135 1.65 -12.91 -11.10
C ILE A 135 1.83 -13.99 -12.18
N THR A 136 0.73 -14.67 -12.52
CA THR A 136 0.77 -15.78 -13.49
C THR A 136 1.07 -15.27 -14.91
N ASN A 137 0.44 -14.16 -15.32
CA ASN A 137 0.64 -13.60 -16.65
C ASN A 137 2.08 -13.09 -16.87
N HIS A 138 2.70 -12.48 -15.84
CA HIS A 138 4.10 -12.04 -15.94
C HIS A 138 5.10 -13.20 -16.01
N ARG A 139 4.75 -14.41 -15.54
CA ARG A 139 5.61 -15.60 -15.67
C ARG A 139 5.57 -16.19 -17.08
N SER A 140 4.40 -16.21 -17.73
CA SER A 140 4.30 -16.69 -19.12
C SER A 140 5.10 -15.83 -20.10
N ASP A 141 5.19 -14.52 -19.87
CA ASP A 141 5.94 -13.63 -20.76
C ASP A 141 7.47 -13.85 -20.72
N ILE A 142 8.00 -14.47 -19.66
CA ILE A 142 9.43 -14.80 -19.51
C ILE A 142 9.77 -16.19 -20.07
N GLU A 143 8.81 -17.12 -20.08
CA GLU A 143 9.02 -18.49 -20.58
C GLU A 143 8.94 -18.59 -22.12
N ASP A 144 8.39 -17.58 -22.80
CA ASP A 144 8.26 -17.50 -24.26
C ASP A 144 9.38 -16.68 -24.95
N MET A 145 10.46 -16.31 -24.24
CA MET A 145 11.65 -15.61 -24.76
C MET A 145 12.90 -16.49 -24.77
#